data_AF-A0A8S1TLW0-F1
#
_entry.id   AF-A0A8S1TLW0-F1
#
_cell.length_a   1.000
_cell.length_b   1.000
_cell.length_c   1.000
_cell.angle_alpha   90.00
_cell.angle_beta   90.00
_cell.angle_gamma   90.00
#
_symmetry.space_group_name_H-M   'P 1'
#
loop_
_entity.id
_entity.type
_entity.pdbx_description
1 polymer ?
#
loop_
_entity_poly.entity_id
_entity_poly.type
_entity_poly.pdbx_seq_one_letter_code
_entity_poly.pdbx_strand_id
1 'polypeptide(L)'
;MDNQTQIQQQFIYRKLELEDYQKGFLLCLSYLTKTPDLPFEKFKEIHNNYPGFVYVVEDVQAKLIASTISLVIEQNIFETKYYIENVVTHPDYRGKGFVRELMEIIKQDVRDLVKKENIENGNENKQISLELYCKKETKGLYEKLGFQEDGFIASKYV
;
A
#
# COMPACT_ATOMS: atom_id res chain seq x y z
N MET A 1 23.97 -17.72 -31.60
CA MET A 1 22.95 -18.36 -30.75
C MET A 1 23.12 -17.69 -29.41
N ASP A 2 22.48 -16.54 -29.27
CA ASP A 2 22.84 -15.59 -28.23
C ASP A 2 21.83 -15.77 -27.10
N ASN A 3 22.15 -16.69 -26.19
CA ASN A 3 21.44 -16.85 -24.93
C ASN A 3 21.81 -15.66 -24.03
N GLN A 4 21.18 -14.51 -24.26
CA GLN A 4 21.09 -13.47 -23.26
C GLN A 4 20.18 -13.97 -22.14
N THR A 5 20.78 -14.46 -21.06
CA THR A 5 20.05 -14.75 -19.82
C THR A 5 19.43 -13.45 -19.32
N GLN A 6 18.13 -13.24 -19.58
CA GLN A 6 17.34 -12.22 -18.91
C GLN A 6 17.42 -12.50 -17.40
N ILE A 7 18.22 -11.70 -16.69
CA ILE A 7 18.22 -11.72 -15.23
C ILE A 7 16.83 -11.21 -14.81
N GLN A 8 15.94 -12.12 -14.43
CA GLN A 8 14.68 -11.74 -13.81
C GLN A 8 14.98 -10.98 -12.52
N GLN A 9 14.41 -9.79 -12.37
CA GLN A 9 14.47 -9.04 -11.11
C GLN A 9 13.86 -9.91 -10.00
N GLN A 10 14.60 -10.08 -8.89
CA GLN A 10 14.14 -10.91 -7.75
C GLN A 10 12.87 -10.35 -7.11
N PHE A 11 12.73 -9.02 -7.09
CA PHE A 11 11.61 -8.34 -6.45
C PHE A 11 10.78 -7.59 -7.48
N ILE A 12 9.47 -7.80 -7.47
CA ILE A 12 8.52 -7.09 -8.33
C ILE A 12 7.58 -6.25 -7.47
N TYR A 13 7.42 -4.99 -7.85
CA TYR A 13 6.47 -4.05 -7.26
C TYR A 13 5.24 -3.98 -8.14
N ARG A 14 4.07 -4.30 -7.58
CA ARG A 14 2.81 -4.33 -8.34
C ARG A 14 1.61 -4.19 -7.41
N LYS A 15 0.43 -4.05 -8.01
CA LYS A 15 -0.83 -4.16 -7.27
C LYS A 15 -1.05 -5.62 -6.84
N LEU A 16 -1.77 -5.79 -5.74
CA LEU A 16 -2.21 -7.09 -5.24
C LEU A 16 -3.06 -7.80 -6.31
N GLU A 17 -2.85 -9.10 -6.46
CA GLU A 17 -3.62 -9.96 -7.35
C GLU A 17 -4.31 -11.07 -6.54
N LEU A 18 -5.33 -11.73 -7.11
CA LEU A 18 -6.09 -12.75 -6.37
C LEU A 18 -5.23 -13.94 -5.98
N GLU A 19 -4.25 -14.29 -6.82
CA GLU A 19 -3.31 -15.38 -6.63
C GLU A 19 -2.38 -15.14 -5.43
N ASP A 20 -2.22 -13.89 -4.98
CA ASP A 20 -1.37 -13.55 -3.83
C ASP A 20 -1.90 -14.08 -2.51
N TYR A 21 -3.17 -14.48 -2.48
CA TYR A 21 -3.72 -15.29 -1.40
C TYR A 21 -2.85 -16.53 -1.13
N GLN A 22 -2.38 -17.19 -2.18
CA GLN A 22 -1.52 -18.38 -2.10
C GLN A 22 -0.04 -18.03 -1.93
N LYS A 23 0.36 -16.79 -2.21
CA LYS A 23 1.74 -16.30 -2.05
C LYS A 23 2.00 -15.69 -0.67
N GLY A 24 1.20 -16.04 0.33
CA GLY A 24 1.41 -15.61 1.71
C GLY A 24 1.07 -14.14 1.98
N PHE A 25 0.17 -13.51 1.21
CA PHE A 25 -0.29 -12.15 1.49
C PHE A 25 -0.82 -11.99 2.92
N LEU A 26 -1.71 -12.89 3.35
CA LEU A 26 -2.27 -12.87 4.71
C LEU A 26 -1.20 -13.12 5.78
N LEU A 27 -0.21 -13.98 5.48
CA LEU A 27 0.95 -14.19 6.35
C LEU A 27 1.75 -12.89 6.50
N CYS A 28 2.00 -12.16 5.41
CA CYS A 28 2.69 -10.87 5.46
C CYS A 28 1.95 -9.86 6.34
N LEU A 29 0.62 -9.75 6.18
CA LEU A 29 -0.23 -8.91 7.03
C LEU A 29 -0.21 -9.32 8.51
N SER A 30 -0.05 -10.61 8.81
CA SER A 30 -0.02 -11.11 10.19
C SER A 30 1.14 -10.54 11.03
N TYR A 31 2.21 -10.03 10.38
CA TYR A 31 3.31 -9.36 11.07
C TYR A 31 2.99 -7.93 11.52
N LEU A 32 1.85 -7.37 11.09
CA LEU A 32 1.35 -6.07 11.54
C LEU A 32 0.36 -6.20 12.68
N THR A 33 -0.62 -7.10 12.50
CA THR A 33 -1.74 -7.31 13.42
C THR A 33 -2.25 -8.74 13.31
N LYS A 34 -3.10 -9.16 14.24
CA LYS A 34 -3.77 -10.45 14.17
C LYS A 34 -4.68 -10.48 12.93
N THR A 35 -4.36 -11.34 11.98
CA THR A 35 -5.23 -11.61 10.83
C THR A 35 -6.25 -12.69 11.19
N PRO A 36 -7.54 -12.50 10.85
CA PRO A 36 -8.52 -13.58 10.99
C PRO A 36 -8.16 -14.72 10.03
N ASP A 37 -8.67 -15.92 10.33
CA ASP A 37 -8.73 -16.98 9.32
C ASP A 37 -9.73 -16.53 8.24
N LEU A 38 -9.22 -16.05 7.10
CA LEU A 38 -9.98 -15.40 6.05
C LEU A 38 -10.08 -16.35 4.85
N PRO A 39 -11.25 -16.95 4.59
CA PRO A 39 -11.43 -17.83 3.43
C PRO A 39 -11.21 -17.08 2.11
N PHE A 40 -10.73 -17.80 1.09
CA PHE A 40 -10.42 -17.24 -0.23
C PHE A 40 -11.59 -16.46 -0.85
N GLU A 41 -12.82 -16.96 -0.76
CA GLU A 41 -14.00 -16.26 -1.32
C GLU A 41 -14.20 -14.89 -0.67
N LYS A 42 -13.95 -14.78 0.65
CA LYS A 42 -14.05 -13.49 1.35
C LYS A 42 -12.89 -12.58 0.99
N PHE A 43 -11.68 -13.12 0.84
CA PHE A 43 -10.54 -12.36 0.32
C PHE A 43 -10.83 -11.79 -1.08
N LYS A 44 -11.37 -12.61 -1.98
CA LYS A 44 -11.76 -12.20 -3.34
C LYS A 44 -12.84 -11.11 -3.33
N GLU A 45 -13.85 -11.26 -2.47
CA GLU A 45 -14.89 -10.23 -2.28
C GLU A 45 -14.27 -8.90 -1.82
N ILE A 46 -13.39 -8.92 -0.81
CA ILE A 46 -12.72 -7.72 -0.30
C ILE A 46 -11.81 -7.10 -1.36
N HIS A 47 -11.01 -7.93 -2.05
CA HIS A 47 -10.13 -7.49 -3.13
C HIS A 47 -10.89 -6.73 -4.22
N ASN A 48 -12.02 -7.27 -4.68
CA ASN A 48 -12.80 -6.69 -5.77
C ASN A 48 -13.55 -5.42 -5.38
N ASN A 49 -13.84 -5.24 -4.08
CA ASN A 49 -14.59 -4.09 -3.56
C ASN A 49 -13.71 -3.14 -2.73
N TYR A 50 -12.38 -3.29 -2.78
CA TYR A 50 -11.49 -2.49 -1.97
C TYR A 50 -11.60 -1.01 -2.39
N PRO A 51 -11.85 -0.07 -1.46
CA PRO A 51 -11.99 1.35 -1.79
C PRO A 51 -10.61 1.99 -2.00
N GLY A 52 -9.90 1.57 -3.04
CA GLY A 52 -8.55 2.04 -3.36
C GLY A 52 -7.68 0.94 -3.98
N PHE A 53 -6.41 0.88 -3.58
CA PHE A 53 -5.45 -0.07 -4.13
C PHE A 53 -4.59 -0.69 -3.04
N VAL A 54 -4.27 -1.97 -3.19
CA VAL A 54 -3.25 -2.62 -2.37
C VAL A 54 -2.03 -2.88 -3.24
N TYR A 55 -0.85 -2.50 -2.73
CA TYR A 55 0.42 -2.66 -3.42
C TYR A 55 1.29 -3.65 -2.65
N VAL A 56 1.99 -4.50 -3.39
CA VAL A 56 2.83 -5.55 -2.85
C VAL A 56 4.22 -5.54 -3.47
N VAL A 57 5.18 -6.04 -2.70
CA VAL A 57 6.46 -6.52 -3.23
C VAL A 57 6.43 -8.04 -3.21
N GLU A 58 6.54 -8.67 -4.37
CA GLU A 58 6.71 -10.12 -4.50
C GLU A 58 8.19 -10.45 -4.62
N ASP A 59 8.69 -11.41 -3.82
CA ASP A 59 9.89 -12.15 -4.17
C ASP A 59 9.50 -13.28 -5.14
N VAL A 60 9.88 -13.15 -6.40
CA VAL A 60 9.45 -14.09 -7.46
C VAL A 60 10.17 -15.44 -7.36
N GLN A 61 11.35 -15.48 -6.73
CA GLN A 61 12.09 -16.73 -6.54
C GLN A 61 11.45 -17.54 -5.42
N ALA A 62 11.08 -16.87 -4.32
CA ALA A 62 10.40 -17.49 -3.19
C ALA A 62 8.89 -17.69 -3.43
N LYS A 63 8.30 -16.99 -4.42
CA LYS A 63 6.85 -16.92 -4.67
C LYS A 63 6.07 -16.45 -3.43
N LEU A 64 6.59 -15.42 -2.78
CA LEU A 64 6.05 -14.89 -1.53
C LEU A 64 5.90 -13.36 -1.56
N ILE A 65 4.88 -12.86 -0.87
CA ILE A 65 4.71 -11.43 -0.63
C ILE A 65 5.66 -10.98 0.49
N ALA A 66 6.65 -10.17 0.11
CA ALA A 66 7.68 -9.65 1.00
C ALA A 66 7.26 -8.37 1.73
N SER A 67 6.39 -7.55 1.13
CA SER A 67 5.88 -6.31 1.73
C SER A 67 4.53 -5.96 1.15
N THR A 68 3.70 -5.25 1.92
CA THR A 68 2.43 -4.69 1.44
C THR A 68 2.16 -3.32 2.02
N ILE A 69 1.44 -2.50 1.26
CA ILE A 69 0.88 -1.20 1.66
C ILE A 69 -0.48 -1.03 0.98
N SER A 70 -1.46 -0.54 1.72
CA SER A 70 -2.77 -0.17 1.19
C SER A 70 -2.89 1.34 1.00
N LEU A 71 -3.47 1.76 -0.11
CA LEU A 71 -4.02 3.09 -0.34
C LEU A 71 -5.55 2.99 -0.25
N VAL A 72 -6.15 3.66 0.73
CA VAL A 72 -7.60 3.81 0.86
C VAL A 72 -8.00 5.18 0.32
N ILE A 73 -9.02 5.22 -0.50
CA ILE A 73 -9.58 6.44 -1.10
C ILE A 73 -10.95 6.66 -0.46
N GLU A 74 -11.07 7.72 0.33
CA GLU A 74 -12.32 8.13 0.95
C GLU A 74 -12.89 9.31 0.18
N GLN A 75 -14.05 9.11 -0.45
CA GLN A 75 -14.80 10.18 -1.11
C GLN A 75 -15.80 10.76 -0.12
N ASN A 76 -15.55 11.99 0.32
CA ASN A 76 -16.48 12.79 1.12
C ASN A 76 -17.21 13.81 0.25
N ILE A 77 -18.26 14.42 0.80
CA ILE A 77 -19.09 15.40 0.08
C ILE A 77 -18.25 16.59 -0.44
N PHE A 78 -17.23 17.00 0.32
CA PHE A 78 -16.44 18.20 0.04
C PHE A 78 -15.05 17.91 -0.52
N GLU A 79 -14.52 16.70 -0.29
CA GLU A 79 -13.13 16.38 -0.63
C GLU A 79 -12.91 14.87 -0.81
N THR A 80 -11.85 14.53 -1.53
CA THR A 80 -11.32 13.16 -1.61
C THR A 80 -10.10 13.09 -0.71
N LYS A 81 -10.07 12.14 0.22
CA LYS A 81 -8.92 11.87 1.07
C LYS A 81 -8.26 10.57 0.69
N TYR A 82 -6.94 10.53 0.82
CA TYR A 82 -6.13 9.35 0.54
C TYR A 82 -5.43 8.93 1.82
N TYR A 83 -5.64 7.69 2.27
CA TYR A 83 -4.99 7.15 3.46
C TYR A 83 -4.04 6.02 3.09
N ILE A 84 -2.86 6.03 3.69
CA ILE A 84 -1.96 4.90 3.70
C ILE A 84 -2.27 4.03 4.90
N GLU A 85 -2.60 2.77 4.63
CA GLU A 85 -2.95 1.77 5.62
C GLU A 85 -2.10 0.50 5.45
N ASN A 86 -2.12 -0.36 6.46
CA ASN A 86 -1.54 -1.71 6.40
C ASN A 86 -0.07 -1.79 5.95
N VAL A 87 0.77 -0.81 6.34
CA VAL A 87 2.19 -0.79 6.00
C VAL A 87 2.93 -1.90 6.77
N VAL A 88 3.39 -2.92 6.06
CA VAL A 88 4.17 -4.00 6.67
C VAL A 88 5.15 -4.64 5.69
N THR A 89 6.31 -5.03 6.23
CA THR A 89 7.32 -5.81 5.53
C THR A 89 7.61 -7.07 6.36
N HIS A 90 7.60 -8.22 5.68
CA HIS A 90 7.97 -9.50 6.24
C HIS A 90 9.35 -9.40 6.91
N PRO A 91 9.57 -9.97 8.12
CA PRO A 91 10.80 -9.80 8.90
C PRO A 91 12.10 -9.99 8.10
N ASP A 92 12.19 -11.07 7.32
CA ASP A 92 13.37 -11.42 6.51
C ASP A 92 13.69 -10.43 5.38
N TYR A 93 12.75 -9.53 5.06
CA TYR A 93 12.87 -8.55 3.99
C TYR A 93 13.01 -7.11 4.50
N ARG A 94 13.02 -6.91 5.83
CA ARG A 94 13.20 -5.58 6.43
C ARG A 94 14.59 -5.01 6.09
N GLY A 95 14.67 -3.68 6.04
CA GLY A 95 15.92 -2.98 5.70
C GLY A 95 16.23 -2.92 4.20
N LYS A 96 15.44 -3.56 3.33
CA LYS A 96 15.65 -3.55 1.86
C LYS A 96 15.09 -2.30 1.15
N GLY A 97 14.41 -1.41 1.87
CA GLY A 97 13.86 -0.16 1.30
C GLY A 97 12.50 -0.28 0.62
N PHE A 98 11.84 -1.43 0.70
CA PHE A 98 10.56 -1.72 0.02
C PHE A 98 9.45 -0.72 0.33
N VAL A 99 9.30 -0.31 1.60
CA VAL A 99 8.30 0.70 1.99
C VAL A 99 8.53 2.03 1.28
N ARG A 100 9.78 2.47 1.15
CA ARG A 100 10.11 3.71 0.44
C ARG A 100 9.71 3.62 -1.03
N GLU A 101 10.01 2.51 -1.69
CA GLU A 101 9.72 2.33 -3.12
C GLU A 101 8.21 2.23 -3.38
N LEU A 102 7.47 1.48 -2.55
CA LEU A 102 6.01 1.44 -2.62
C LEU A 102 5.38 2.82 -2.37
N MET A 103 5.93 3.61 -1.42
CA MET A 103 5.45 4.97 -1.14
C MET A 103 5.59 5.90 -2.34
N GLU A 104 6.71 5.82 -3.09
CA GLU A 104 6.89 6.63 -4.28
C GLU A 104 5.92 6.24 -5.41
N ILE A 105 5.65 4.93 -5.58
CA ILE A 105 4.61 4.45 -6.51
C ILE A 105 3.24 5.02 -6.10
N ILE A 106 2.88 4.92 -4.82
CA ILE A 106 1.58 5.42 -4.34
C ILE A 106 1.45 6.93 -4.52
N LYS A 107 2.48 7.71 -4.19
CA LYS A 107 2.47 9.17 -4.43
C LYS A 107 2.25 9.50 -5.89
N GLN A 108 2.85 8.74 -6.80
CA GLN A 108 2.66 8.94 -8.23
C GLN A 108 1.23 8.60 -8.66
N ASP A 109 0.69 7.46 -8.23
CA ASP A 109 -0.69 7.05 -8.51
C ASP A 109 -1.70 8.08 -7.97
N VAL A 110 -1.50 8.59 -6.75
CA VAL A 110 -2.36 9.64 -6.16
C VAL A 110 -2.31 10.93 -6.99
N ARG A 111 -1.13 11.37 -7.45
CA ARG A 111 -1.03 12.55 -8.33
C ARG A 111 -1.80 12.36 -9.63
N ASP A 112 -1.73 11.17 -10.22
CA ASP A 112 -2.38 10.89 -11.49
C ASP A 112 -3.91 10.76 -11.34
N LEU A 113 -4.39 10.19 -10.23
CA LEU A 113 -5.80 10.20 -9.86
C LEU A 113 -6.34 11.62 -9.70
N VAL A 114 -5.61 12.49 -8.99
CA VAL A 114 -6.07 13.87 -8.76
C VAL A 114 -6.05 14.70 -10.03
N LYS A 115 -5.02 14.54 -10.89
CA LYS A 115 -5.03 15.19 -12.21
C LYS A 115 -6.29 14.83 -13.00
N LYS A 116 -6.67 13.55 -12.99
CA LYS A 116 -7.88 13.07 -13.66
C LYS A 116 -9.14 13.70 -13.05
N GLU A 117 -9.28 13.70 -11.73
CA GLU A 117 -10.41 14.35 -11.04
C GLU A 117 -10.50 15.85 -11.34
N ASN A 118 -9.37 16.57 -11.38
CA ASN A 118 -9.34 18.00 -11.65
C ASN A 118 -9.77 18.33 -13.08
N ILE A 119 -9.36 17.50 -14.06
CA ILE A 119 -9.81 17.62 -15.45
C ILE A 119 -11.33 17.42 -15.55
N GLU A 120 -11.86 16.39 -14.88
CA GLU A 120 -13.29 16.06 -14.91
C GLU A 120 -14.16 17.14 -14.23
N ASN A 121 -13.66 17.76 -13.15
CA ASN A 121 -14.40 18.73 -12.35
C ASN A 121 -14.11 20.20 -12.70
N GLY A 122 -13.22 20.48 -13.65
CA GLY A 122 -12.84 21.84 -14.05
C GLY A 122 -12.23 22.70 -12.94
N ASN A 123 -11.62 22.07 -11.94
CA ASN A 123 -11.12 22.73 -10.73
C ASN A 123 -9.61 22.50 -10.58
N GLU A 124 -8.81 23.51 -10.90
CA GLU A 124 -7.36 23.35 -11.11
C GLU A 124 -6.52 23.33 -9.82
N ASN A 125 -7.11 23.59 -8.65
CA ASN A 125 -6.37 23.84 -7.40
C ASN A 125 -6.86 23.02 -6.19
N LYS A 126 -7.39 21.81 -6.38
CA LYS A 126 -7.79 20.95 -5.25
C LYS A 126 -6.54 20.53 -4.45
N GLN A 127 -6.48 20.94 -3.18
CA GLN A 127 -5.48 20.46 -2.23
C GLN A 127 -5.72 18.96 -1.97
N ILE A 128 -4.65 18.18 -1.97
CA ILE A 128 -4.67 16.73 -1.77
C ILE A 128 -4.08 16.46 -0.40
N SER A 129 -4.77 15.70 0.44
CA SER A 129 -4.15 15.12 1.63
C SER A 129 -3.88 13.63 1.40
N LEU A 130 -2.62 13.24 1.64
CA LEU A 130 -2.21 11.85 1.75
C LEU A 130 -1.80 11.65 3.21
N GLU A 131 -2.63 10.92 3.94
CA GLU A 131 -2.56 10.82 5.40
C GLU A 131 -2.20 9.39 5.82
N LEU A 132 -1.57 9.25 6.97
CA LEU A 132 -1.30 7.94 7.56
C LEU A 132 -1.21 8.05 9.06
N TYR A 133 -1.47 6.92 9.70
CA TYR A 133 -1.37 6.80 11.15
C TYR A 133 -0.26 5.84 11.51
N CYS A 134 0.62 6.27 12.42
CA CYS A 134 1.75 5.46 12.84
C CYS A 134 2.02 5.58 14.35
N LYS A 135 2.74 4.59 14.88
CA LYS A 135 3.23 4.66 16.25
C LYS A 135 4.44 5.59 16.32
N LYS A 136 4.72 6.11 17.51
CA LYS A 136 5.83 7.04 17.74
C LYS A 136 7.18 6.46 17.30
N GLU A 137 7.37 5.14 17.43
CA GLU A 137 8.62 4.46 17.09
C GLU A 137 8.86 4.41 15.58
N THR A 138 7.82 4.45 14.76
CA THR A 138 7.93 4.40 13.29
C THR A 138 7.80 5.78 12.64
N LYS A 139 7.47 6.83 13.40
CA LYS A 139 7.35 8.22 12.92
C LYS A 139 8.53 8.67 12.06
N GLY A 140 9.77 8.42 12.52
CA GLY A 140 10.98 8.86 11.81
C GLY A 140 11.19 8.20 10.44
N LEU A 141 10.52 7.07 10.15
CA LEU A 141 10.46 6.51 8.80
C LEU A 141 9.65 7.41 7.86
N TYR A 142 8.48 7.86 8.31
CA TYR A 142 7.55 8.64 7.50
C TYR A 142 8.00 10.10 7.34
N GLU A 143 8.68 10.68 8.34
CA GLU A 143 9.31 11.99 8.21
C GLU A 143 10.34 12.02 7.06
N LYS A 144 11.14 10.95 6.91
CA LYS A 144 12.10 10.82 5.79
C LYS A 144 11.40 10.69 4.43
N LEU A 145 10.12 10.34 4.42
CA LEU A 145 9.29 10.24 3.22
C LEU A 145 8.50 11.53 2.96
N GLY A 146 8.67 12.57 3.79
CA GLY A 146 8.05 13.87 3.65
C GLY A 146 6.72 14.05 4.40
N PHE A 147 6.30 13.06 5.20
CA PHE A 147 5.14 13.23 6.08
C PHE A 147 5.49 14.11 7.27
N GLN A 148 4.50 14.89 7.72
CA GLN A 148 4.61 15.72 8.92
C GLN A 148 3.54 15.27 9.92
N GLU A 149 3.80 15.49 11.21
CA GLU A 149 2.80 15.24 12.24
C GLU A 149 1.67 16.27 12.12
N ASP A 150 0.44 15.79 12.00
CA ASP A 150 -0.75 16.63 11.96
C ASP A 150 -1.84 16.01 12.85
N GLY A 151 -2.19 16.71 13.92
CA GLY A 151 -3.20 16.28 14.88
C GLY A 151 -2.81 15.10 15.78
N PHE A 152 -3.82 14.54 16.45
CA PHE A 152 -3.70 13.35 17.30
C PHE A 152 -4.78 12.33 16.93
N ILE A 153 -4.48 11.05 17.11
CA ILE A 153 -5.44 9.96 16.89
C ILE A 153 -6.12 9.63 18.21
N ALA A 154 -7.45 9.62 18.22
CA ALA A 154 -8.24 9.02 19.29
C ALA A 154 -8.77 7.65 18.84
N SER A 155 -8.63 6.63 19.68
CA SER A 155 -9.15 5.29 19.41
C SER A 155 -9.83 4.69 20.63
N LYS A 156 -10.86 3.89 20.38
CA LYS A 156 -11.56 3.10 21.39
C LYS A 156 -11.95 1.77 20.75
N TYR A 157 -11.66 0.68 21.43
CA TYR A 157 -12.18 -0.63 21.05
C TYR A 157 -13.65 -0.68 21.44
N VAL A 158 -14.52 -0.98 20.48
CA VAL A 158 -15.99 -1.07 20.63
C VAL A 158 -16.42 -2.51 20.43
#